data_AF-A0A847HFP7-F1
#
_entry.id   AF-A0A847HFP7-F1
#
_cell.length_a   1.000
_cell.length_b   1.000
_cell.length_c   1.000
_cell.angle_alpha   90.00
_cell.angle_beta   90.00
_cell.angle_gamma   90.00
#
_symmetry.space_group_name_H-M   'P 1'
#
loop_
_entity.id
_entity.type
_entity.pdbx_description
1 polymer ?
#
loop_
_entity_poly.entity_id
_entity_poly.type
_entity_poly.pdbx_seq_one_letter_code
_entity_poly.pdbx_strand_id
1 'polypeptide(L)' 'MKRTNVELDENLVNDCVKITGIKTRKALIDHALRELLRHERQLELLKLKGNISWEGNLDEWRQDRSL' A
#
# COMPACT_ATOMS: atom_id res chain seq x y z
N MET A 1 0.68 -13.56 19.73
CA MET A 1 0.81 -12.08 19.59
C MET A 1 1.42 -11.52 20.86
N LYS A 2 2.36 -10.57 20.75
CA LYS A 2 2.98 -9.87 21.89
C LYS A 2 2.20 -8.60 22.19
N ARG A 3 1.96 -8.29 23.46
CA ARG A 3 1.36 -7.01 23.89
C ARG A 3 2.47 -5.98 24.07
N THR A 4 2.25 -4.78 23.56
CA THR A 4 3.20 -3.66 23.65
C THR A 4 2.41 -2.40 23.94
N ASN A 5 2.91 -1.57 24.86
CA ASN A 5 2.39 -0.23 25.08
C ASN A 5 3.13 0.74 24.17
N VAL A 6 2.39 1.53 23.41
CA VAL A 6 2.93 2.48 22.42
C VAL A 6 2.15 3.77 22.57
N GLU A 7 2.86 4.89 22.62
CA GLU A 7 2.26 6.22 22.60
C GLU A 7 1.96 6.60 21.15
N LEU A 8 0.76 7.11 20.89
CA LEU A 8 0.27 7.46 19.56
C LEU A 8 -0.35 8.85 19.60
N ASP A 9 -0.11 9.63 18.55
CA ASP A 9 -0.79 10.90 18.35
C ASP A 9 -2.29 10.66 18.10
N GLU A 10 -3.13 11.17 19.01
CA GLU A 10 -4.58 10.98 18.93
C GLU A 10 -5.20 11.67 17.71
N ASN A 11 -4.65 12.79 17.26
CA ASN A 11 -5.15 13.48 16.07
C ASN A 11 -4.92 12.62 14.83
N LEU A 12 -3.71 12.07 14.69
CA LEU A 12 -3.37 11.17 13.59
C LEU A 12 -4.24 9.91 13.61
N VAL A 13 -4.44 9.31 14.78
CA VAL A 13 -5.32 8.14 14.94
C VAL A 13 -6.75 8.48 14.51
N ASN A 14 -7.29 9.62 14.97
CA ASN A 14 -8.64 10.03 14.62
C ASN A 14 -8.83 10.24 13.12
N ASP A 15 -7.86 10.87 12.44
CA ASP A 15 -7.92 11.07 11.01
C ASP A 15 -7.80 9.74 10.24
N CYS A 16 -6.91 8.85 10.69
CA CYS A 16 -6.82 7.50 10.14
C CYS A 16 -8.13 6.72 10.31
N VAL A 17 -8.78 6.83 11.47
CA VAL A 17 -10.09 6.18 11.73
C VAL A 17 -11.17 6.74 10.82
N LYS A 18 -11.22 8.07 10.60
CA LYS A 18 -12.19 8.68 9.67
C LYS A 18 -12.00 8.20 8.24
N ILE A 19 -10.74 8.07 7.78
CA ILE A 19 -10.41 7.68 6.41
C ILE A 19 -10.64 6.17 6.21
N THR A 20 -10.20 5.34 7.16
CA THR A 20 -10.22 3.87 7.02
C THR A 20 -11.50 3.22 7.53
N GLY A 21 -12.27 3.90 8.39
CA GLY A 21 -13.42 3.34 9.09
C GLY A 21 -13.07 2.32 10.21
N ILE A 22 -11.79 2.09 10.49
CA ILE A 22 -11.35 1.08 11.45
C ILE A 22 -11.56 1.58 12.88
N LYS A 23 -12.41 0.91 13.64
CA LYS A 23 -12.85 1.39 14.97
C LYS A 23 -11.87 1.12 16.12
N THR A 24 -10.95 0.16 15.97
CA THR A 24 -10.07 -0.25 17.09
C THR A 24 -8.64 0.14 16.83
N ARG A 25 -7.97 0.69 17.85
CA ARG A 25 -6.53 1.05 17.77
C ARG A 25 -5.67 -0.14 17.35
N LYS A 26 -5.96 -1.35 17.87
CA LYS A 26 -5.25 -2.58 17.50
C LYS A 26 -5.38 -2.90 16.00
N ALA A 27 -6.60 -2.88 15.46
CA ALA A 27 -6.81 -3.18 14.04
C ALA A 27 -6.22 -2.09 13.15
N LEU A 28 -6.27 -0.83 13.58
CA LEU A 28 -5.69 0.28 12.85
C LEU A 28 -4.17 0.14 12.75
N ILE A 29 -3.50 -0.20 13.86
CA ILE A 29 -2.05 -0.44 13.88
C ILE A 29 -1.69 -1.65 13.01
N ASP A 30 -2.43 -2.76 13.10
CA ASP A 30 -2.17 -3.94 12.26
C ASP A 30 -2.33 -3.61 10.77
N HIS A 31 -3.37 -2.86 10.41
CA HIS A 31 -3.59 -2.38 9.05
C HIS A 31 -2.45 -1.48 8.57
N ALA A 32 -2.04 -0.50 9.38
CA ALA A 32 -0.94 0.41 9.04
C ALA A 32 0.39 -0.34 8.81
N LEU A 33 0.71 -1.32 9.66
CA LEU A 33 1.93 -2.13 9.49
C LEU A 33 1.91 -2.97 8.21
N ARG A 34 0.74 -3.53 7.85
CA ARG A 34 0.58 -4.28 6.59
C ARG A 34 0.70 -3.37 5.37
N GLU A 35 0.10 -2.19 5.43
CA GLU A 35 0.17 -1.21 4.35
C GLU A 35 1.60 -0.69 4.14
N LEU A 36 2.33 -0.44 5.23
CA LEU A 36 3.75 -0.08 5.15
C LEU A 36 4.54 -1.16 4.40
N LEU A 37 4.38 -2.43 4.80
CA LEU A 37 5.06 -3.53 4.12
C LEU A 37 4.63 -3.70 2.66
N ARG A 38 3.35 -3.47 2.36
CA ARG A 38 2.82 -3.51 0.99
C ARG A 38 3.47 -2.44 0.13
N HIS A 39 3.62 -1.23 0.66
CA HIS A 39 4.24 -0.11 -0.04
C HIS A 39 5.71 -0.37 -0.33
N GLU A 40 6.48 -0.84 0.67
CA GLU A 40 7.88 -1.19 0.49
C GLU A 40 8.09 -2.29 -0.57
N ARG A 41 7.24 -3.32 -0.56
CA ARG A 41 7.29 -4.38 -1.59
C ARG A 41 7.00 -3.86 -2.99
N GLN A 42 6.11 -2.89 -3.13
CA GLN A 42 5.86 -2.26 -4.44
C GLN A 42 7.07 -1.47 -4.92
N LEU A 43 7.79 -0.79 -4.02
CA LEU A 43 9.05 -0.13 -4.36
C LEU A 43 10.12 -1.13 -4.79
N GLU A 44 10.14 -2.35 -4.23
CA GLU A 44 11.05 -3.39 -4.71
C GLU A 44 10.77 -3.82 -6.16
N LEU A 45 9.51 -3.76 -6.61
CA LEU A 45 9.20 -4.03 -8.03
C LEU A 45 9.86 -3.01 -8.96
N LEU A 46 10.10 -1.78 -8.51
CA LEU A 46 10.85 -0.80 -9.29
C LEU A 46 12.30 -1.24 -9.52
N LYS A 47 12.88 -2.10 -8.66
CA LYS A 47 14.21 -2.69 -8.90
C LYS A 47 14.22 -3.64 -10.10
N LEU A 48 13.06 -4.15 -10.53
CA LEU A 48 12.95 -5.00 -11.72
C LEU A 48 12.94 -4.19 -13.02
N LYS A 49 12.80 -2.85 -12.95
CA LYS A 49 12.80 -1.96 -14.11
C LYS A 49 14.14 -2.08 -14.86
N GLY A 50 14.10 -2.53 -16.10
CA GLY A 50 15.27 -2.73 -16.96
C GLY A 50 16.02 -4.05 -16.75
N ASN A 51 15.67 -4.82 -15.72
CA ASN A 51 16.22 -6.17 -15.47
C ASN A 51 15.38 -7.26 -16.15
N ILE A 52 14.12 -6.98 -16.43
CA ILE A 52 13.21 -7.91 -17.12
C ILE A 52 13.05 -7.44 -18.57
N SER A 53 13.35 -8.32 -19.52
CA SER A 53 12.97 -8.13 -20.92
C SER A 53 11.46 -8.33 -21.03
N TRP A 54 10.73 -7.24 -21.26
CA TRP A 54 9.30 -7.30 -21.50
C TRP A 54 9.05 -7.53 -22.99
N GLU A 55 8.31 -8.59 -23.32
CA GLU A 55 7.88 -8.90 -24.68
C GLU A 55 6.40 -8.54 -24.84
N GLY A 56 6.11 -7.56 -25.69
CA GLY A 56 4.75 -7.14 -26.03
C GLY A 56 4.76 -5.91 -26.95
N ASN A 57 3.66 -5.69 -27.68
CA ASN A 57 3.48 -4.50 -28.50
C ASN A 57 2.54 -3.51 -27.77
N LEU A 58 3.12 -2.41 -27.29
CA LEU A 58 2.40 -1.41 -26.50
C LEU A 58 1.34 -0.65 -27.33
N ASP A 59 1.57 -0.51 -28.64
CA ASP A 59 0.69 0.21 -29.54
C ASP A 59 -0.57 -0.60 -29.85
N GLU A 60 -0.43 -1.92 -30.05
CA GLU A 60 -1.57 -2.84 -30.21
C GLU A 60 -2.52 -2.79 -29.00
N TRP A 61 -1.98 -2.78 -27.78
CA TRP A 61 -2.78 -2.77 -26.55
C TRP A 61 -3.55 -1.46 -26.33
N ARG A 62 -3.16 -0.38 -27.01
CA ARG A 62 -3.77 0.96 -26.87
C ARG A 62 -4.83 1.25 -27.92
N GLN A 63 -4.89 0.47 -29.00
CA GLN A 63 -5.86 0.67 -30.08
C GLN A 63 -7.32 0.56 -29.59
N ASP A 64 -7.58 -0.31 -28.61
CA ASP A 64 -8.92 -0.53 -28.03
C ASP A 64 -9.48 0.65 -27.20
N ARG A 65 -8.68 1.68 -26.93
CA ARG A 65 -9.13 2.87 -26.18
C ARG A 65 -9.67 4.00 -27.06
N SER A 66 -9.66 3.83 -28.39
CA SER A 66 -10.05 4.86 -29.35
C SER A 66 -11.47 4.72 -29.94
N LEU A 67 -12.31 3.87 -29.33
CA LEU A 67 -13.72 3.69 -29.70
C LEU A 67 -14.67 4.42 -28.75
#